data_AF-X1VE78-F1
#
_entry.id   AF-X1VE78-F1
#
_cell.length_a   1.000
_cell.length_b   1.000
_cell.length_c   1.000
_cell.angle_alpha   90.00
_cell.angle_beta   90.00
_cell.angle_gamma   90.00
#
_symmetry.space_group_name_H-M   'P 1'
#
loop_
_entity.id
_entity.type
_entity.pdbx_description
1 polymer ?
#
loop_
_entity_poly.entity_id
_entity_poly.type
_entity_poly.pdbx_seq_one_letter_code
_entity_poly.pdbx_strand_id
1 'polypeptide(L)'
;GRAQSAYQILVASTRENLFTDVGDIWDSEKVESNKSANVGYDAKPLESKSTYYWKVRWWDDEGQVSPFSEVATFEMGLLAEDDWDTMWIGGGDLLRNQFVIEGKVKQARAYICGLGWYELRINGNKVGDHQLDPGQTDYEKLVLYSTYNVTDLLTEGENVIGVMLGNGRYAQDWSGAPERQLLRLKRYNASPKVLLHLEVQLEGGASQRIVTDKRWKVSSGPIAENDIYNGETYDARLE
;
A
#
# COMPACT_ATOMS: atom_id res chain seq x y z
N GLY A 1 -34.27 24.55 3.35
CA GLY A 1 -33.28 23.47 3.51
C GLY A 1 -31.97 24.12 3.86
N ARG A 2 -31.14 23.52 4.73
CA ARG A 2 -29.84 24.11 5.08
C ARG A 2 -28.85 23.94 3.94
N ALA A 3 -28.04 24.95 3.68
CA ALA A 3 -26.96 24.90 2.69
C ALA A 3 -25.63 25.32 3.34
N GLN A 4 -24.52 24.77 2.87
CA GLN A 4 -23.19 25.25 3.27
C GLN A 4 -22.87 26.56 2.55
N SER A 5 -22.43 27.57 3.29
CA SER A 5 -21.90 28.83 2.76
C SER A 5 -20.36 28.89 2.80
N ALA A 6 -19.74 28.27 3.81
CA ALA A 6 -18.29 28.25 3.96
C ALA A 6 -17.78 26.99 4.69
N TYR A 7 -16.48 26.75 4.63
CA TYR A 7 -15.80 25.70 5.39
C TYR A 7 -14.45 26.17 5.94
N GLN A 8 -13.91 25.42 6.91
CA GLN A 8 -12.52 25.50 7.34
C GLN A 8 -11.99 24.10 7.60
N ILE A 9 -10.83 23.79 7.04
CA ILE A 9 -10.11 22.52 7.19
C ILE A 9 -8.82 22.79 7.97
N LEU A 10 -8.58 21.96 8.98
CA LEU A 10 -7.30 21.89 9.69
C LEU A 10 -6.63 20.55 9.40
N VAL A 11 -5.34 20.57 9.08
CA VAL A 11 -4.47 19.39 8.95
C VAL A 11 -3.26 19.58 9.85
N ALA A 12 -2.90 18.53 10.59
CA ALA A 12 -1.82 18.55 11.55
C ALA A 12 -0.92 17.32 11.45
N SER A 13 0.33 17.47 11.91
CA SER A 13 1.32 16.39 12.01
C SER A 13 1.08 15.45 13.19
N THR A 14 0.38 15.94 14.22
CA THR A 14 0.02 15.18 15.42
C THR A 14 -1.47 15.31 15.71
N ARG A 15 -2.03 14.31 16.40
CA ARG A 15 -3.45 14.34 16.79
C ARG A 15 -3.70 15.42 17.85
N GLU A 16 -2.74 15.61 18.74
CA GLU A 16 -2.77 16.52 19.87
C GLU A 16 -2.92 17.98 19.42
N ASN A 17 -2.23 18.38 18.34
CA ASN A 17 -2.35 19.72 17.76
C ASN A 17 -3.81 20.06 17.41
N LEU A 18 -4.58 19.09 16.90
CA LEU A 18 -5.98 19.30 16.56
C LEU A 18 -6.91 19.35 17.78
N PHE A 19 -6.50 18.90 18.96
CA PHE A 19 -7.29 19.13 20.18
C PHE A 19 -7.24 20.60 20.63
N THR A 20 -6.24 21.35 20.17
CA THR A 20 -6.07 22.79 20.40
C THR A 20 -6.31 23.63 19.14
N ASP A 21 -7.01 23.08 18.13
CA ASP A 21 -7.31 23.75 16.86
C ASP A 21 -6.07 24.26 16.09
N VAL A 22 -4.93 23.59 16.23
CA VAL A 22 -3.69 23.93 15.52
C VAL A 22 -3.54 23.06 14.28
N GLY A 23 -3.65 23.66 13.09
CA GLY A 23 -3.34 23.03 11.80
C GLY A 23 -1.91 23.33 11.35
N ASP A 24 -0.89 22.74 11.97
CA ASP A 24 0.52 23.04 11.69
C ASP A 24 0.98 22.63 10.28
N ILE A 25 0.22 21.75 9.62
CA ILE A 25 0.43 21.36 8.22
C ILE A 25 -0.40 22.24 7.29
N TRP A 26 -1.68 22.46 7.64
CA TRP A 26 -2.59 23.33 6.90
C TRP A 26 -3.71 23.87 7.78
N ASP A 27 -3.99 25.16 7.67
CA ASP A 27 -5.25 25.77 8.03
C ASP A 27 -5.77 26.50 6.78
N SER A 28 -6.95 26.12 6.29
CA SER A 28 -7.56 26.78 5.13
C SER A 28 -8.10 28.17 5.43
N GLU A 29 -8.14 28.56 6.71
CA GLU A 29 -8.99 29.62 7.23
C GLU A 29 -10.47 29.41 6.83
N LYS A 30 -11.30 30.44 6.98
CA LYS A 30 -12.68 30.39 6.50
C LYS A 30 -12.70 30.60 4.99
N VAL A 31 -13.07 29.57 4.24
CA VAL A 31 -13.23 29.63 2.78
C VAL A 31 -14.70 29.73 2.43
N GLU A 32 -15.12 30.86 1.84
CA GLU A 32 -16.47 31.08 1.32
C GLU A 32 -16.70 30.19 0.09
N SER A 33 -17.41 29.07 0.28
CA SER A 33 -17.69 28.08 -0.74
C SER A 33 -18.77 27.10 -0.29
N ASN A 34 -19.68 26.77 -1.20
CA ASN A 34 -20.66 25.69 -1.02
C ASN A 34 -20.11 24.30 -1.42
N LYS A 35 -18.82 24.19 -1.77
CA LYS A 35 -18.18 22.92 -2.11
C LYS A 35 -17.90 22.11 -0.85
N SER A 36 -18.43 20.89 -0.78
CA SER A 36 -18.26 19.98 0.36
C SER A 36 -17.64 18.63 -0.02
N ALA A 37 -17.34 18.42 -1.31
CA ALA A 37 -16.72 17.20 -1.83
C ALA A 37 -15.55 17.54 -2.75
N ASN A 38 -14.51 16.69 -2.74
CA ASN A 38 -13.31 16.84 -3.57
C ASN A 38 -12.66 18.24 -3.45
N VAL A 39 -12.64 18.82 -2.25
CA VAL A 39 -11.86 20.01 -1.95
C VAL A 39 -10.38 19.61 -1.97
N GLY A 40 -9.59 20.27 -2.82
CA GLY A 40 -8.17 19.96 -2.96
C GLY A 40 -7.39 20.46 -1.75
N TYR A 41 -6.40 19.69 -1.33
CA TYR A 41 -5.38 20.14 -0.39
C TYR A 41 -4.50 21.22 -1.06
N ASP A 42 -4.31 22.35 -0.38
CA ASP A 42 -3.61 23.53 -0.93
C ASP A 42 -2.58 24.09 0.06
N ALA A 43 -1.68 23.24 0.51
CA ALA A 43 -0.63 23.59 1.47
C ALA A 43 0.70 22.89 1.14
N LYS A 44 1.62 22.85 2.11
CA LYS A 44 2.96 22.29 1.95
C LYS A 44 2.90 20.84 1.44
N PRO A 45 3.82 20.41 0.57
CA PRO A 45 3.88 19.03 0.11
C PRO A 45 3.84 18.04 1.28
N LEU A 46 3.03 17.00 1.13
CA LEU A 46 2.96 15.91 2.09
C LEU A 46 4.16 14.98 1.89
N GLU A 47 4.63 14.39 2.98
CA GLU A 47 5.85 13.56 2.99
C GLU A 47 5.49 12.07 2.94
N SER A 48 6.34 11.28 2.27
CA SER A 48 6.20 9.83 2.22
C SER A 48 6.19 9.21 3.62
N LYS A 49 5.38 8.16 3.80
CA LYS A 49 5.27 7.38 5.05
C LYS A 49 4.79 8.19 6.27
N SER A 50 4.27 9.40 6.06
CA SER A 50 3.77 10.26 7.13
C SER A 50 2.29 10.07 7.36
N THR A 51 1.90 10.05 8.63
CA THR A 51 0.50 10.10 9.06
C THR A 51 0.11 11.53 9.34
N TYR A 52 -1.02 11.96 8.82
CA TYR A 52 -1.61 13.26 9.07
C TYR A 52 -2.99 13.12 9.71
N TYR A 53 -3.35 14.13 10.47
CA TYR A 53 -4.64 14.22 11.13
C TYR A 53 -5.37 15.42 10.58
N TRP A 54 -6.69 15.33 10.46
CA TRP A 54 -7.47 16.45 9.97
C TRP A 54 -8.86 16.51 10.59
N LYS A 55 -9.45 17.70 10.55
CA LYS A 55 -10.85 17.93 10.90
C LYS A 55 -11.39 19.12 10.11
N VAL A 56 -12.71 19.20 10.01
CA VAL A 56 -13.40 20.24 9.23
C VAL A 56 -14.57 20.80 10.02
N ARG A 57 -14.85 22.10 9.84
CA ARG A 57 -16.10 22.74 10.25
C ARG A 57 -16.69 23.52 9.09
N TRP A 58 -17.96 23.88 9.18
CA TRP A 58 -18.68 24.57 8.13
C TRP A 58 -19.59 25.67 8.69
N TRP A 59 -20.03 26.56 7.80
CA TRP A 59 -21.04 27.59 8.08
C TRP A 59 -22.25 27.36 7.22
N ASP A 60 -23.45 27.56 7.76
CA ASP A 60 -24.69 27.54 6.99
C ASP A 60 -24.97 28.86 6.26
N ASP A 61 -26.06 28.90 5.51
CA ASP A 61 -26.53 30.06 4.75
C ASP A 61 -26.98 31.26 5.61
N GLU A 62 -27.12 31.07 6.92
CA GLU A 62 -27.37 32.12 7.91
C GLU A 62 -26.08 32.61 8.60
N GLY A 63 -24.93 32.02 8.25
CA GLY A 63 -23.63 32.34 8.83
C GLY A 63 -23.40 31.69 10.20
N GLN A 64 -24.21 30.71 10.60
CA GLN A 64 -24.00 29.94 11.83
C GLN A 64 -22.93 28.88 11.63
N VAL A 65 -21.94 28.85 12.52
CA VAL A 65 -20.81 27.92 12.48
C VAL A 65 -21.16 26.58 13.15
N SER A 66 -20.71 25.48 12.55
CA SER A 66 -20.76 24.15 13.17
C SER A 66 -19.63 23.95 14.18
N PRO A 67 -19.77 23.00 15.13
CA PRO A 67 -18.60 22.40 15.77
C PRO A 67 -17.65 21.82 14.71
N PHE A 68 -16.37 21.67 15.06
CA PHE A 68 -15.48 20.83 14.27
C PHE A 68 -15.96 19.37 14.28
N SER A 69 -15.70 18.67 13.18
CA SER A 69 -15.83 17.22 13.10
C SER A 69 -14.93 16.53 14.14
N GLU A 70 -15.18 15.24 14.36
CA GLU A 70 -14.17 14.38 14.96
C GLU A 70 -12.87 14.42 14.13
N VAL A 71 -11.74 14.19 14.80
CA VAL A 71 -10.44 14.10 14.13
C VAL A 71 -10.39 12.81 13.33
N ALA A 72 -10.19 12.94 12.02
CA ALA A 72 -9.91 11.86 11.10
C ALA A 72 -8.41 11.82 10.76
N THR A 73 -7.98 10.77 10.08
CA THR A 73 -6.57 10.57 9.72
C THR A 73 -6.43 10.02 8.31
N PHE A 74 -5.29 10.30 7.67
CA PHE A 74 -4.83 9.64 6.46
C PHE A 74 -3.32 9.44 6.56
N GLU A 75 -2.81 8.44 5.85
CA GLU A 75 -1.39 8.11 5.82
C GLU A 75 -0.90 8.12 4.38
N MET A 76 0.26 8.73 4.17
CA MET A 76 0.91 8.75 2.86
C MET A 76 1.70 7.46 2.66
N GLY A 77 1.61 6.89 1.45
CA GLY A 77 2.48 5.80 1.03
C GLY A 77 3.89 6.30 0.66
N LEU A 78 4.55 5.58 -0.24
CA LEU A 78 5.76 6.02 -0.94
C LEU A 78 5.34 6.91 -2.13
N LEU A 79 5.82 8.16 -2.17
CA LEU A 79 5.38 9.17 -3.12
C LEU A 79 6.33 9.32 -4.31
N ALA A 80 7.62 9.02 -4.11
CA ALA A 80 8.64 9.05 -5.16
C ALA A 80 9.19 7.64 -5.42
N GLU A 81 9.69 7.40 -6.64
CA GLU A 81 10.33 6.13 -7.00
C GLU A 81 11.57 5.87 -6.13
N ASP A 82 12.33 6.92 -5.82
CA ASP A 82 13.54 6.84 -4.98
C ASP A 82 13.24 6.45 -3.52
N ASP A 83 11.99 6.53 -3.06
CA ASP A 83 11.61 6.10 -1.71
C ASP A 83 11.66 4.57 -1.54
N TRP A 84 11.66 3.82 -2.64
CA TRP A 84 11.55 2.37 -2.61
C TRP A 84 12.83 1.65 -2.20
N ASP A 85 14.04 2.22 -2.39
CA ASP A 85 15.35 1.64 -1.98
C ASP A 85 15.44 0.09 -2.04
N THR A 86 14.93 -0.49 -3.14
CA THR A 86 14.68 -1.93 -3.31
C THR A 86 15.11 -2.37 -4.71
N MET A 87 15.10 -3.68 -4.93
CA MET A 87 15.22 -4.26 -6.26
C MET A 87 14.06 -5.20 -6.59
N TRP A 88 13.68 -5.21 -7.87
CA TRP A 88 12.80 -6.24 -8.43
C TRP A 88 13.48 -7.60 -8.34
N ILE A 89 12.81 -8.56 -7.70
CA ILE A 89 13.25 -9.96 -7.63
C ILE A 89 12.16 -10.90 -8.15
N GLY A 90 12.56 -12.08 -8.60
CA GLY A 90 11.69 -13.10 -9.18
C GLY A 90 12.51 -14.34 -9.53
N GLY A 91 12.01 -15.18 -10.44
CA GLY A 91 12.70 -16.41 -10.86
C GLY A 91 12.16 -17.69 -10.20
N GLY A 92 11.03 -17.59 -9.51
CA GLY A 92 10.24 -18.68 -8.96
C GLY A 92 8.98 -18.12 -8.30
N ASP A 93 8.10 -18.99 -7.83
CA ASP A 93 6.77 -18.61 -7.35
C ASP A 93 6.75 -18.29 -5.86
N LEU A 94 7.69 -18.85 -5.09
CA LEU A 94 7.81 -18.59 -3.65
C LEU A 94 9.12 -17.88 -3.35
N LEU A 95 9.01 -16.70 -2.74
CA LEU A 95 10.15 -15.89 -2.29
C LEU A 95 10.07 -15.73 -0.79
N ARG A 96 11.20 -15.89 -0.09
CA ARG A 96 11.23 -15.67 1.37
C ARG A 96 12.50 -15.01 1.87
N ASN A 97 12.37 -14.28 2.96
CA ASN A 97 13.48 -13.76 3.74
C ASN A 97 13.23 -13.97 5.24
N GLN A 98 14.31 -14.12 6.00
CA GLN A 98 14.30 -14.21 7.46
C GLN A 98 15.13 -13.05 8.02
N PHE A 99 14.64 -12.43 9.07
CA PHE A 99 15.29 -11.30 9.72
C PHE A 99 15.00 -11.28 11.21
N VAL A 100 15.79 -10.51 11.95
CA VAL A 100 15.64 -10.33 13.40
C VAL A 100 15.24 -8.88 13.66
N ILE A 101 14.26 -8.69 14.53
CA ILE A 101 13.89 -7.37 15.08
C ILE A 101 14.41 -7.29 16.52
N GLU A 102 15.26 -6.29 16.78
CA GLU A 102 15.83 -6.04 18.11
C GLU A 102 15.00 -5.00 18.86
N GLY A 103 14.07 -5.47 19.69
CA GLY A 103 13.18 -4.65 20.50
C GLY A 103 11.72 -4.66 20.05
N LYS A 104 10.89 -3.98 20.85
CA LYS A 104 9.44 -4.00 20.66
C LYS A 104 9.01 -3.13 19.47
N VAL A 105 8.24 -3.74 18.56
CA VAL A 105 7.63 -3.06 17.42
C VAL A 105 6.55 -2.09 17.91
N LYS A 106 6.69 -0.82 17.50
CA LYS A 106 5.69 0.23 17.71
C LYS A 106 4.71 0.32 16.54
N GLN A 107 5.23 0.26 15.32
CA GLN A 107 4.46 0.37 14.08
C GLN A 107 5.22 -0.33 12.96
N ALA A 108 4.50 -0.98 12.05
CA ALA A 108 5.08 -1.49 10.82
C ALA A 108 4.16 -1.32 9.61
N ARG A 109 4.77 -1.05 8.45
CA ARG A 109 4.10 -0.91 7.16
C ARG A 109 4.82 -1.73 6.11
N ALA A 110 4.06 -2.54 5.37
CA ALA A 110 4.55 -3.21 4.17
C ALA A 110 4.00 -2.48 2.93
N TYR A 111 4.92 -1.98 2.09
CA TYR A 111 4.64 -1.48 0.75
C TYR A 111 5.06 -2.57 -0.22
N ILE A 112 4.14 -3.03 -1.07
CA ILE A 112 4.41 -4.17 -1.94
C ILE A 112 3.77 -4.00 -3.30
N CYS A 113 4.51 -4.41 -4.32
CA CYS A 113 4.11 -4.36 -5.70
C CYS A 113 4.47 -5.67 -6.39
N GLY A 114 3.50 -6.33 -7.02
CA GLY A 114 3.71 -7.49 -7.87
C GLY A 114 3.59 -7.12 -9.35
N LEU A 115 4.59 -7.44 -10.15
CA LEU A 115 4.44 -7.53 -11.61
C LEU A 115 3.84 -8.90 -11.93
N GLY A 116 2.53 -8.93 -12.06
CA GLY A 116 1.71 -10.14 -11.98
C GLY A 116 0.74 -10.00 -10.82
N TRP A 117 0.58 -11.05 -10.04
CA TRP A 117 -0.09 -10.99 -8.74
C TRP A 117 0.83 -11.44 -7.63
N TYR A 118 0.50 -11.10 -6.40
CA TYR A 118 1.19 -11.60 -5.22
C TYR A 118 0.20 -11.97 -4.09
N GLU A 119 0.66 -12.85 -3.21
CA GLU A 119 0.14 -13.00 -1.85
C GLU A 119 1.28 -12.83 -0.86
N LEU A 120 1.15 -11.87 0.06
CA LEU A 120 2.13 -11.58 1.09
C LEU A 120 1.78 -12.33 2.38
N ARG A 121 2.79 -12.95 3.01
CA ARG A 121 2.68 -13.59 4.32
C ARG A 121 3.79 -13.15 5.25
N ILE A 122 3.45 -12.93 6.52
CA ILE A 122 4.41 -12.65 7.59
C ILE A 122 4.11 -13.63 8.73
N ASN A 123 5.15 -14.35 9.18
CA ASN A 123 5.06 -15.35 10.25
C ASN A 123 3.90 -16.36 10.05
N GLY A 124 3.71 -16.79 8.79
CA GLY A 124 2.68 -17.74 8.37
C GLY A 124 1.30 -17.13 8.10
N ASN A 125 1.03 -15.92 8.58
CA ASN A 125 -0.26 -15.23 8.41
C ASN A 125 -0.32 -14.48 7.09
N LYS A 126 -1.46 -14.56 6.39
CA LYS A 126 -1.74 -13.73 5.20
C LYS A 126 -1.85 -12.26 5.60
N VAL A 127 -1.22 -11.39 4.82
CA VAL A 127 -1.30 -9.94 4.98
C VAL A 127 -2.46 -9.41 4.14
N GLY A 128 -3.37 -8.67 4.79
CA GLY A 128 -4.56 -8.11 4.14
C GLY A 128 -5.57 -9.16 3.70
N ASP A 129 -6.65 -8.69 3.10
CA ASP A 129 -7.76 -9.49 2.56
C ASP A 129 -7.90 -9.38 1.03
N HIS A 130 -7.01 -8.61 0.39
CA HIS A 130 -6.97 -8.45 -1.06
C HIS A 130 -6.73 -9.79 -1.75
N GLN A 131 -7.32 -9.91 -2.93
CA GLN A 131 -7.17 -11.05 -3.82
C GLN A 131 -6.77 -10.51 -5.19
N LEU A 132 -5.91 -11.24 -5.90
CA LEU A 132 -5.48 -10.86 -7.25
C LEU A 132 -4.87 -9.44 -7.29
N ASP A 133 -4.00 -9.15 -6.33
CA ASP A 133 -3.37 -7.85 -6.12
C ASP A 133 -1.94 -7.84 -6.72
N PRO A 134 -1.46 -6.74 -7.33
CA PRO A 134 -2.15 -5.47 -7.57
C PRO A 134 -3.15 -5.53 -8.73
N GLY A 135 -3.96 -4.48 -8.85
CA GLY A 135 -4.84 -4.26 -9.99
C GLY A 135 -4.09 -4.19 -11.34
N GLN A 136 -4.78 -4.58 -12.42
CA GLN A 136 -4.20 -4.67 -13.76
C GLN A 136 -4.02 -3.28 -14.40
N THR A 137 -2.82 -2.97 -14.88
CA THR A 137 -2.48 -1.73 -15.58
C THR A 137 -1.63 -1.99 -16.84
N ASP A 138 -1.31 -0.93 -17.58
CA ASP A 138 -0.20 -0.95 -18.55
C ASP A 138 1.12 -0.84 -17.78
N TYR A 139 1.77 -1.98 -17.49
CA TYR A 139 2.92 -2.06 -16.58
C TYR A 139 4.18 -1.34 -17.08
N GLU A 140 4.23 -0.89 -18.34
CA GLU A 140 5.30 -0.01 -18.84
C GLU A 140 5.06 1.47 -18.49
N LYS A 141 3.85 1.83 -18.06
CA LYS A 141 3.46 3.21 -17.72
C LYS A 141 3.15 3.39 -16.25
N LEU A 142 2.52 2.40 -15.63
CA LEU A 142 2.07 2.47 -14.26
C LEU A 142 2.08 1.08 -13.65
N VAL A 143 2.68 0.95 -12.48
CA VAL A 143 2.58 -0.23 -11.64
C VAL A 143 2.01 0.20 -10.30
N LEU A 144 0.88 -0.40 -9.91
CA LEU A 144 0.23 -0.10 -8.64
C LEU A 144 0.88 -0.91 -7.52
N TYR A 145 0.97 -0.30 -6.34
CA TYR A 145 1.40 -0.97 -5.12
C TYR A 145 0.35 -0.82 -4.03
N SER A 146 0.40 -1.72 -3.05
CA SER A 146 -0.48 -1.72 -1.88
C SER A 146 0.33 -1.44 -0.61
N THR A 147 -0.33 -0.81 0.37
CA THR A 147 0.23 -0.55 1.69
C THR A 147 -0.58 -1.30 2.74
N TYR A 148 0.10 -2.01 3.63
CA TYR A 148 -0.53 -2.75 4.72
C TYR A 148 0.03 -2.35 6.07
N ASN A 149 -0.84 -2.21 7.07
CA ASN A 149 -0.44 -2.23 8.46
C ASN A 149 -0.14 -3.68 8.86
N VAL A 150 1.11 -3.97 9.20
CA VAL A 150 1.58 -5.31 9.58
C VAL A 150 2.16 -5.36 10.99
N THR A 151 1.88 -4.33 11.80
CA THR A 151 2.42 -4.16 13.15
C THR A 151 2.21 -5.42 13.99
N ASP A 152 0.99 -5.95 14.00
CA ASP A 152 0.60 -7.09 14.84
C ASP A 152 1.03 -8.46 14.28
N LEU A 153 1.64 -8.49 13.09
CA LEU A 153 2.15 -9.72 12.47
C LEU A 153 3.62 -9.97 12.80
N LEU A 154 4.31 -8.97 13.36
CA LEU A 154 5.72 -9.01 13.70
C LEU A 154 5.92 -9.24 15.19
N THR A 155 7.04 -9.87 15.54
CA THR A 155 7.46 -10.10 16.91
C THR A 155 8.87 -9.58 17.15
N GLU A 156 9.23 -9.31 18.40
CA GLU A 156 10.63 -9.18 18.78
C GLU A 156 11.36 -10.53 18.54
N GLY A 157 12.59 -10.48 18.02
CA GLY A 157 13.34 -11.67 17.64
C GLY A 157 13.14 -12.08 16.18
N GLU A 158 13.15 -13.38 15.91
CA GLU A 158 13.11 -13.92 14.54
C GLU A 158 11.75 -13.75 13.88
N ASN A 159 11.75 -13.29 12.63
CA ASN A 159 10.58 -13.14 11.79
C ASN A 159 10.86 -13.70 10.39
N VAL A 160 9.80 -14.15 9.72
CA VAL A 160 9.85 -14.61 8.33
C VAL A 160 8.81 -13.87 7.52
N ILE A 161 9.24 -13.34 6.38
CA ILE A 161 8.38 -12.76 5.35
C ILE A 161 8.46 -13.63 4.09
N GLY A 162 7.30 -13.88 3.50
CA GLY A 162 7.15 -14.70 2.30
C GLY A 162 6.21 -14.05 1.31
N VAL A 163 6.53 -14.17 0.02
CA VAL A 163 5.68 -13.72 -1.08
C VAL A 163 5.47 -14.91 -2.01
N MET A 164 4.21 -15.20 -2.31
CA MET A 164 3.83 -16.06 -3.42
C MET A 164 3.49 -15.20 -4.62
N LEU A 165 3.99 -15.55 -5.81
CA LEU A 165 3.75 -14.84 -7.06
C LEU A 165 2.80 -15.63 -7.97
N GLY A 166 1.94 -14.89 -8.66
CA GLY A 166 1.12 -15.38 -9.76
C GLY A 166 1.44 -14.62 -11.05
N ASN A 167 1.24 -15.27 -12.20
CA ASN A 167 1.52 -14.70 -13.52
C ASN A 167 0.72 -13.42 -13.76
N GLY A 168 -0.53 -13.38 -13.29
CA GLY A 168 -1.47 -12.29 -13.55
C GLY A 168 -1.52 -11.95 -15.03
N ARG A 169 -1.76 -10.68 -15.38
CA ARG A 169 -1.64 -10.22 -16.79
C ARG A 169 -0.20 -10.02 -17.25
N TYR A 170 0.75 -9.92 -16.32
CA TYR A 170 2.11 -9.51 -16.61
C TYR A 170 2.91 -10.61 -17.32
N ALA A 171 2.86 -11.82 -16.79
CA ALA A 171 3.63 -12.97 -17.26
C ALA A 171 2.80 -14.05 -17.97
N GLN A 172 1.51 -13.77 -18.20
CA GLN A 172 0.56 -14.70 -18.82
C GLN A 172 1.05 -15.24 -20.16
N ASP A 173 0.97 -16.57 -20.33
CA ASP A 173 1.05 -17.18 -21.65
C ASP A 173 -0.31 -17.05 -22.34
N TRP A 174 -0.31 -16.45 -23.53
CA TRP A 174 -1.52 -16.19 -24.31
C TRP A 174 -1.82 -17.27 -25.35
N SER A 175 -0.99 -18.32 -25.44
CA SER A 175 -1.13 -19.41 -26.41
C SER A 175 -2.50 -20.08 -26.40
N GLY A 176 -3.21 -20.09 -25.26
CA GLY A 176 -4.57 -20.62 -25.10
C GLY A 176 -5.72 -19.61 -25.23
N ALA A 177 -5.45 -18.31 -25.46
CA ALA A 177 -6.49 -17.29 -25.48
C ALA A 177 -7.28 -17.27 -26.82
N PRO A 178 -8.59 -16.94 -26.81
CA PRO A 178 -9.36 -16.82 -28.05
C PRO A 178 -8.73 -15.82 -29.03
N GLU A 179 -8.72 -16.13 -30.33
CA GLU A 179 -8.05 -15.34 -31.38
C GLU A 179 -8.44 -13.84 -31.36
N ARG A 180 -9.71 -13.54 -31.03
CA ARG A 180 -10.20 -12.15 -30.89
C ARG A 180 -9.58 -11.38 -29.73
N GLN A 181 -9.10 -12.07 -28.69
CA GLN A 181 -8.40 -11.46 -27.57
C GLN A 181 -6.92 -11.25 -27.87
N LEU A 182 -6.27 -12.14 -28.63
CA LEU A 182 -4.82 -12.07 -28.94
C LEU A 182 -4.38 -10.71 -29.48
N LEU A 183 -5.23 -10.03 -30.25
CA LEU A 183 -4.97 -8.69 -30.80
C LEU A 183 -4.86 -7.56 -29.74
N ARG A 184 -5.26 -7.82 -28.48
CA ARG A 184 -5.25 -6.84 -27.38
C ARG A 184 -4.41 -7.29 -26.18
N LEU A 185 -3.70 -8.40 -26.29
CA LEU A 185 -2.97 -9.02 -25.20
C LEU A 185 -1.48 -8.78 -25.34
N LYS A 186 -0.88 -8.17 -24.32
CA LYS A 186 0.56 -7.92 -24.24
C LYS A 186 1.13 -8.79 -23.13
N ARG A 187 2.10 -9.62 -23.46
CA ARG A 187 2.97 -10.29 -22.48
C ARG A 187 4.14 -9.36 -22.20
N TYR A 188 4.32 -8.97 -20.94
CA TYR A 188 5.38 -8.04 -20.54
C TYR A 188 6.67 -8.79 -20.19
N ASN A 189 6.55 -9.99 -19.62
CA ASN A 189 7.70 -10.82 -19.30
C ASN A 189 7.36 -12.31 -19.30
N ALA A 190 8.39 -13.14 -19.17
CA ALA A 190 8.23 -14.57 -19.05
C ALA A 190 7.76 -15.00 -17.66
N SER A 191 8.15 -14.27 -16.61
CA SER A 191 7.88 -14.61 -15.20
C SER A 191 7.49 -13.38 -14.37
N PRO A 192 6.70 -13.56 -13.30
CA PRO A 192 6.33 -12.48 -12.39
C PRO A 192 7.52 -12.02 -11.55
N LYS A 193 7.39 -10.82 -10.98
CA LYS A 193 8.38 -10.22 -10.07
C LYS A 193 7.71 -9.50 -8.91
N VAL A 194 8.43 -9.32 -7.82
CA VAL A 194 7.99 -8.52 -6.67
C VAL A 194 9.01 -7.44 -6.34
N LEU A 195 8.49 -6.34 -5.82
CA LEU A 195 9.22 -5.30 -5.13
C LEU A 195 8.50 -5.05 -3.80
N LEU A 196 9.23 -5.08 -2.68
CA LEU A 196 8.66 -4.94 -1.33
C LEU A 196 9.59 -4.14 -0.44
N HIS A 197 9.02 -3.16 0.26
CA HIS A 197 9.63 -2.40 1.36
C HIS A 197 8.81 -2.60 2.62
N LEU A 198 9.42 -3.17 3.65
CA LEU A 198 8.85 -3.25 5.00
C LEU A 198 9.59 -2.25 5.90
N GLU A 199 8.86 -1.26 6.40
CA GLU A 199 9.32 -0.29 7.38
C GLU A 199 8.85 -0.72 8.77
N VAL A 200 9.76 -0.83 9.73
CA VAL A 200 9.47 -1.16 11.13
C VAL A 200 10.01 -0.05 12.02
N GLN A 201 9.14 0.53 12.84
CA GLN A 201 9.50 1.49 13.88
C GLN A 201 9.40 0.81 15.25
N LEU A 202 10.41 1.03 16.09
CA LEU A 202 10.48 0.47 17.44
C LEU A 202 10.07 1.49 18.50
N GLU A 203 9.69 1.02 19.69
CA GLU A 203 9.30 1.93 20.81
C GLU A 203 10.46 2.85 21.24
N GLY A 204 11.71 2.45 21.04
CA GLY A 204 12.91 3.26 21.29
C GLY A 204 13.23 4.32 20.22
N GLY A 205 12.40 4.44 19.18
CA GLY A 205 12.58 5.41 18.08
C GLY A 205 13.51 4.95 16.95
N ALA A 206 14.23 3.83 17.14
CA ALA A 206 14.99 3.20 16.06
C ALA A 206 14.04 2.62 14.99
N SER A 207 14.50 2.58 13.74
CA SER A 207 13.79 1.94 12.64
C SER A 207 14.65 0.89 11.93
N GLN A 208 13.96 -0.08 11.33
CA GLN A 208 14.55 -1.15 10.55
C GLN A 208 13.80 -1.29 9.24
N ARG A 209 14.53 -1.58 8.17
CA ARG A 209 13.99 -1.77 6.83
C ARG A 209 14.33 -3.17 6.32
N ILE A 210 13.32 -3.86 5.80
CA ILE A 210 13.47 -5.13 5.11
C ILE A 210 12.98 -4.93 3.69
N VAL A 211 13.89 -5.07 2.74
CA VAL A 211 13.66 -4.76 1.34
C VAL A 211 13.85 -6.01 0.48
N THR A 212 13.22 -6.06 -0.69
CA THR A 212 13.57 -7.05 -1.71
C THR A 212 14.98 -6.80 -2.22
N ASP A 213 15.86 -7.77 -1.98
CA ASP A 213 17.27 -7.73 -2.34
C ASP A 213 17.79 -9.13 -2.73
N LYS A 214 19.10 -9.24 -2.99
CA LYS A 214 19.75 -10.51 -3.37
C LYS A 214 19.83 -11.56 -2.25
N ARG A 215 19.43 -11.22 -1.01
CA ARG A 215 19.45 -12.15 0.15
C ARG A 215 18.20 -13.03 0.19
N TRP A 216 17.15 -12.66 -0.53
CA TRP A 216 15.93 -13.45 -0.64
C TRP A 216 16.21 -14.80 -1.29
N LYS A 217 15.57 -15.84 -0.74
CA LYS A 217 15.59 -17.18 -1.31
C LYS A 217 14.36 -17.37 -2.18
N VAL A 218 14.52 -18.14 -3.25
CA VAL A 218 13.48 -18.41 -4.24
C VAL A 218 13.33 -19.91 -4.41
N SER A 219 12.09 -20.38 -4.54
CA SER A 219 11.75 -21.77 -4.84
C SER A 219 10.56 -21.82 -5.79
N SER A 220 10.43 -22.93 -6.51
CA SER A 220 9.13 -23.34 -7.04
C SER A 220 8.19 -23.66 -5.87
N GLY A 221 6.91 -23.43 -6.07
CA GLY A 221 5.86 -23.75 -5.11
C GLY A 221 4.97 -24.91 -5.57
N PRO A 222 3.93 -25.23 -4.79
CA PRO A 222 2.96 -26.25 -5.14
C PRO A 222 2.02 -25.83 -6.28
N ILE A 223 1.98 -24.55 -6.64
CA ILE A 223 1.26 -24.06 -7.83
C ILE A 223 2.14 -24.33 -9.06
N ALA A 224 1.83 -25.40 -9.79
CA ALA A 224 2.57 -25.80 -10.99
C ALA A 224 2.21 -24.92 -12.20
N GLU A 225 0.95 -24.50 -12.29
CA GLU A 225 0.44 -23.62 -13.36
C GLU A 225 -0.59 -22.67 -12.77
N ASN A 226 -0.59 -21.40 -13.21
CA ASN A 226 -1.63 -20.44 -12.89
C ASN A 226 -1.91 -19.51 -14.09
N ASP A 227 -3.18 -19.35 -14.41
CA ASP A 227 -3.68 -18.68 -15.61
C ASP A 227 -5.06 -18.08 -15.35
N ILE A 228 -5.27 -16.84 -15.80
CA ILE A 228 -6.54 -16.11 -15.59
C ILE A 228 -7.74 -16.80 -16.27
N TYR A 229 -7.50 -17.50 -17.37
CA TYR A 229 -8.50 -18.15 -18.22
C TYR A 229 -8.53 -19.66 -18.05
N ASN A 230 -7.38 -20.29 -17.83
CA ASN A 230 -7.24 -21.74 -17.76
C ASN A 230 -7.24 -22.29 -16.33
N GLY A 231 -7.20 -21.43 -15.31
CA GLY A 231 -7.26 -21.81 -13.90
C GLY A 231 -5.89 -22.07 -13.28
N GLU A 232 -5.87 -22.86 -12.20
CA GLU A 232 -4.68 -23.16 -11.42
C GLU A 232 -4.52 -24.69 -11.26
N THR A 233 -3.30 -25.18 -11.44
CA THR A 233 -2.92 -26.57 -11.15
C THR A 233 -2.06 -26.59 -9.89
N TYR A 234 -2.53 -27.28 -8.86
CA TYR A 234 -1.86 -27.39 -7.56
C TYR A 234 -1.43 -28.84 -7.27
N ASP A 235 -0.16 -29.05 -6.93
CA ASP A 235 0.39 -30.32 -6.48
C ASP A 235 0.84 -30.23 -5.02
N ALA A 236 -0.01 -30.71 -4.10
CA ALA A 236 0.24 -30.68 -2.66
C ALA A 236 1.44 -31.52 -2.20
N ARG A 237 2.05 -32.34 -3.08
CA ARG A 237 3.28 -33.09 -2.76
C ARG A 237 4.53 -32.21 -2.79
N LEU A 238 4.41 -30.98 -3.29
CA LEU A 238 5.49 -30.00 -3.44
C LEU A 238 5.48 -28.91 -2.34
N GLU A 239 4.67 -29.09 -1.29
CA GLU A 239 4.67 -28.22 -0.09
C GLU A 239 5.92 -28.40 0.79
#